data_AF-A0A1V1PFK9-F1
#
_entry.id   AF-A0A1V1PFK9-F1
#
_cell.length_a   1.000
_cell.length_b   1.000
_cell.length_c   1.000
_cell.angle_alpha   90.00
_cell.angle_beta   90.00
_cell.angle_gamma   90.00
#
_symmetry.space_group_name_H-M   'P 1'
#
loop_
_entity.id
_entity.type
_entity.pdbx_description
1 polymer ?
#
loop_
_entity_poly.entity_id
_entity_poly.type
_entity_poly.pdbx_seq_one_letter_code
_entity_poly.pdbx_strand_id
1 'polypeptide(L)'
;MKIIPTIIIIALLINPSAMADFPPSDLLKTLETRLLEKPDCLPACADISQMIISIVPDRFKITLSVHAASDTAIPLPALQGEWLPDQITIDLKPATGIRKDQQKHIWVYVKKGKHQIVLRGAPPERNHFHIPIQIKPRQIKTRATGWLIQGVSDDGQISDNVQFNRIEKSLVKLDKPLSIPAFFHVTRILYISVQWHVVTTVKRITPSENPVSVSIPLLPGESMMTGQIQVKDNKALISMKTNQTQVEWQSVLEFRQRIHLEAPKTNQWVETWILDADTKQHVSFEGIPVIHHQDRQGKHRPTWRPWPTESVDINLTRLSAINGKNLTIDQVRMDMYPGARFHQINLSMKTRVSMGQTHTLKLPIHAMVQSIRIDNTSLPVSTQNNAIGLPLDPGRHDIEIKWHQLDTTFCFLKLPEVHIGMEAVNATVNLHLPGNTWILWTNGPGMGPVVLFWSYLILLAIVSFGLAHLGWTPLKGWQWFLLGLGLTQIHVLEALVVVGWFLIFYYRKQHPMTQYRWLFNFRQLGLILWTGVALYLIYMAIQSGLLGIPQMQIKGNGSTWKFLSWYVDRTNDTLPQPWVVFLPLYVFRIAMLIWALWLAQSLIQWIRWMWTCFSDNDISKWGRTKK
;
A
#
# COMPACT_ATOMS: atom_id res chain seq x y z
N MET A 1 -73.00 7.75 -115.80
CA MET A 1 -72.37 9.08 -115.64
C MET A 1 -71.30 8.92 -114.56
N LYS A 2 -70.04 9.06 -114.97
CA LYS A 2 -68.82 8.57 -114.29
C LYS A 2 -67.91 9.79 -114.06
N ILE A 3 -67.12 9.73 -112.99
CA ILE A 3 -65.88 10.49 -112.75
C ILE A 3 -66.07 11.93 -112.27
N ILE A 4 -66.03 12.11 -110.93
CA ILE A 4 -65.18 13.13 -110.30
C ILE A 4 -64.57 12.54 -109.01
N PRO A 5 -63.43 11.82 -109.11
CA PRO A 5 -62.58 11.43 -108.02
C PRO A 5 -61.23 12.17 -108.18
N THR A 6 -61.13 13.42 -107.73
CA THR A 6 -59.89 14.19 -107.95
C THR A 6 -59.62 15.30 -106.92
N ILE A 7 -60.12 15.17 -105.68
CA ILE A 7 -59.80 16.10 -104.57
C ILE A 7 -59.39 15.35 -103.27
N ILE A 8 -59.23 14.02 -103.32
CA ILE A 8 -58.80 13.19 -102.17
C ILE A 8 -57.29 12.84 -102.19
N ILE A 9 -56.54 13.27 -103.21
CA ILE A 9 -55.17 12.75 -103.45
C ILE A 9 -54.04 13.69 -102.98
N ILE A 10 -54.31 14.96 -102.63
CA ILE A 10 -53.22 15.93 -102.34
C ILE A 10 -53.05 16.23 -100.84
N ALA A 11 -53.99 15.84 -99.96
CA ALA A 11 -53.88 16.06 -98.51
C ALA A 11 -53.29 14.85 -97.73
N LEU A 12 -52.94 13.75 -98.40
CA LEU A 12 -52.41 12.52 -97.79
C LEU A 12 -50.90 12.29 -97.98
N LEU A 13 -50.18 13.27 -98.55
CA LEU A 13 -48.74 13.18 -98.87
C LEU A 13 -47.81 13.82 -97.82
N ILE A 14 -48.29 14.09 -96.60
CA ILE A 14 -47.45 14.52 -95.48
C ILE A 14 -47.80 13.70 -94.24
N ASN A 15 -47.39 12.43 -94.25
CA ASN A 15 -47.13 11.71 -93.02
C ASN A 15 -45.65 11.31 -93.05
N PRO A 16 -44.83 11.79 -92.09
CA PRO A 16 -43.47 11.28 -91.98
C PRO A 16 -43.56 9.80 -91.69
N SER A 17 -42.81 9.03 -92.47
CA SER A 17 -42.54 7.61 -92.26
C SER A 17 -42.16 7.38 -90.79
N ALA A 18 -43.10 6.85 -90.00
CA ALA A 18 -42.79 6.33 -88.68
C ALA A 18 -41.96 5.06 -88.90
N MET A 19 -40.64 5.21 -88.99
CA MET A 19 -39.73 4.09 -88.83
C MET A 19 -40.00 3.51 -87.45
N ALA A 20 -40.49 2.28 -87.41
CA ALA A 20 -40.46 1.47 -86.19
C ALA A 20 -39.00 1.12 -85.93
N ASP A 21 -38.27 2.04 -85.32
CA ASP A 21 -36.90 1.84 -84.88
C ASP A 21 -36.88 0.65 -83.90
N PHE A 22 -35.96 -0.29 -84.14
CA PHE A 22 -35.68 -1.37 -83.20
C PHE A 22 -35.26 -0.72 -81.86
N PRO A 23 -35.75 -1.17 -80.70
CA PRO A 23 -35.51 -0.48 -79.44
C PRO A 23 -34.00 -0.29 -79.21
N PRO A 24 -33.55 0.93 -78.85
CA PRO A 24 -32.12 1.23 -78.70
C PRO A 24 -31.49 0.32 -77.65
N SER A 25 -30.22 -0.05 -77.85
CA SER A 25 -29.51 -1.01 -76.98
C SER A 25 -29.52 -0.64 -75.50
N ASP A 26 -29.60 0.65 -75.19
CA ASP A 26 -29.68 1.17 -73.82
C ASP A 26 -31.02 0.84 -73.16
N LEU A 27 -32.11 0.83 -73.92
CA LEU A 27 -33.42 0.43 -73.43
C LEU A 27 -33.49 -1.08 -73.21
N LEU A 28 -32.86 -1.88 -74.10
CA LEU A 28 -32.72 -3.32 -73.90
C LEU A 28 -31.87 -3.65 -72.65
N LYS A 29 -30.74 -2.96 -72.46
CA LYS A 29 -29.93 -3.09 -71.23
C LYS A 29 -30.68 -2.64 -69.98
N THR A 30 -31.50 -1.60 -70.06
CA THR A 30 -32.31 -1.12 -68.93
C THR A 30 -33.40 -2.13 -68.58
N LEU A 31 -34.06 -2.72 -69.59
CA LEU A 31 -35.03 -3.79 -69.40
C LEU A 31 -34.37 -5.07 -68.87
N GLU A 32 -33.20 -5.45 -69.38
CA GLU A 32 -32.40 -6.55 -68.85
C GLU A 32 -32.04 -6.31 -67.38
N THR A 33 -31.57 -5.12 -67.05
CA THR A 33 -31.20 -4.74 -65.67
C THR A 33 -32.40 -4.79 -64.73
N ARG A 34 -33.57 -4.29 -65.16
CA ARG A 34 -34.82 -4.34 -64.36
C ARG A 34 -35.40 -5.74 -64.24
N LEU A 35 -35.30 -6.57 -65.29
CA LEU A 35 -35.79 -7.95 -65.27
C LEU A 35 -34.89 -8.88 -64.44
N LEU A 36 -33.59 -8.56 -64.35
CA LEU A 36 -32.61 -9.29 -63.54
C LEU A 36 -32.41 -8.67 -62.14
N GLU A 37 -33.18 -7.64 -61.79
CA GLU A 37 -33.11 -6.97 -60.50
C GLU A 37 -33.45 -7.95 -59.38
N LYS A 38 -32.50 -8.10 -58.45
CA LYS A 38 -32.63 -9.02 -57.32
C LYS A 38 -33.65 -8.48 -56.32
N PRO A 39 -34.53 -9.32 -55.76
CA PRO A 39 -35.43 -8.89 -54.69
C PRO A 39 -34.69 -8.28 -53.50
N ASP A 40 -35.21 -7.18 -52.95
CA ASP A 40 -34.63 -6.45 -51.80
C ASP A 40 -34.39 -7.34 -50.56
N CYS A 41 -35.18 -8.41 -50.41
CA CYS A 41 -35.11 -9.31 -49.27
C CYS A 41 -33.93 -10.28 -49.29
N LEU A 42 -33.14 -10.35 -50.37
CA LEU A 42 -32.01 -11.29 -50.44
C LEU A 42 -30.92 -10.91 -49.43
N PRO A 43 -30.34 -11.85 -48.67
CA PRO A 43 -30.50 -13.31 -48.79
C PRO A 43 -31.67 -13.93 -47.99
N ALA A 44 -32.37 -13.17 -47.15
CA ALA A 44 -33.39 -13.65 -46.21
C ALA A 44 -34.84 -13.52 -46.73
N CYS A 45 -35.10 -13.92 -47.97
CA CYS A 45 -36.43 -13.81 -48.60
C CYS A 45 -37.48 -14.82 -48.10
N ALA A 46 -37.09 -15.78 -47.26
CA ALA A 46 -38.01 -16.72 -46.64
C ALA A 46 -37.66 -16.94 -45.17
N ASP A 47 -38.69 -16.98 -44.32
CA ASP A 47 -38.58 -17.26 -42.88
C ASP A 47 -39.47 -18.45 -42.51
N ILE A 48 -39.07 -19.22 -41.50
CA ILE A 48 -39.85 -20.34 -40.97
C ILE A 48 -40.55 -19.85 -39.69
N SER A 49 -41.85 -19.61 -39.77
CA SER A 49 -42.63 -19.12 -38.62
C SER A 49 -42.82 -20.21 -37.57
N GLN A 50 -43.00 -21.46 -37.98
CA GLN A 50 -43.21 -22.58 -37.07
C GLN A 50 -42.65 -23.90 -37.63
N MET A 51 -42.04 -24.71 -36.77
CA MET A 51 -41.62 -26.08 -37.04
C MET A 51 -42.27 -27.04 -36.04
N ILE A 52 -42.87 -28.13 -36.53
CA ILE A 52 -43.40 -29.21 -35.68
C ILE A 52 -42.67 -30.50 -36.05
N ILE A 53 -41.99 -31.10 -35.09
CA ILE A 53 -41.28 -32.36 -35.24
C ILE A 53 -42.07 -33.44 -34.49
N SER A 54 -42.50 -34.50 -35.19
CA SER A 54 -43.09 -35.68 -34.55
C SER A 54 -42.36 -36.94 -34.97
N ILE A 55 -41.78 -37.64 -33.99
CA ILE A 55 -41.06 -38.90 -34.17
C ILE A 55 -41.67 -40.02 -33.32
N VAL A 56 -41.97 -41.12 -34.00
CA VAL A 56 -42.55 -42.37 -33.47
C VAL A 56 -41.71 -43.51 -34.10
N PRO A 57 -41.64 -44.74 -33.53
CA PRO A 57 -40.67 -45.75 -33.99
C PRO A 57 -40.58 -45.99 -35.50
N ASP A 58 -41.69 -45.96 -36.23
CA ASP A 58 -41.72 -46.22 -37.68
C ASP A 58 -42.01 -44.99 -38.55
N ARG A 59 -42.24 -43.82 -37.93
CA ARG A 59 -42.65 -42.62 -38.66
C ARG A 59 -41.99 -41.37 -38.10
N PHE A 60 -41.33 -40.64 -38.99
CA PHE A 60 -40.77 -39.33 -38.73
C PHE A 60 -41.42 -38.28 -39.64
N LYS A 61 -41.95 -37.23 -39.02
CA LYS A 61 -42.67 -36.16 -39.71
C LYS A 61 -42.19 -34.80 -39.23
N ILE A 62 -41.89 -33.92 -40.17
CA ILE A 62 -41.59 -32.51 -39.92
C ILE A 62 -42.60 -31.67 -40.68
N THR A 63 -43.22 -30.70 -40.00
CA THR A 63 -44.15 -29.73 -40.60
C THR A 63 -43.59 -28.34 -40.42
N LEU A 64 -43.42 -27.62 -41.53
CA LEU A 64 -42.86 -26.27 -41.59
C LEU A 64 -43.94 -25.30 -42.07
N SER A 65 -44.12 -24.20 -41.36
CA SER A 65 -44.88 -23.04 -41.81
C SER A 65 -43.90 -22.00 -42.33
N VAL A 66 -43.89 -21.78 -43.65
CA VAL A 66 -42.89 -20.95 -44.35
C VAL A 66 -43.57 -19.71 -44.90
N HIS A 67 -42.98 -18.54 -44.67
CA HIS A 67 -43.40 -17.28 -45.29
C HIS A 67 -42.30 -16.82 -46.24
N ALA A 68 -42.62 -16.70 -47.54
CA ALA A 68 -41.71 -16.26 -48.58
C ALA A 68 -42.15 -14.90 -49.15
N ALA A 69 -41.25 -13.91 -49.11
CA ALA A 69 -41.49 -12.55 -49.62
C ALA A 69 -41.34 -12.45 -51.15
N SER A 70 -40.63 -13.40 -51.76
CA SER A 70 -40.43 -13.56 -53.19
C SER A 70 -40.35 -15.05 -53.56
N ASP A 71 -40.44 -15.38 -54.84
CA ASP A 71 -40.19 -16.74 -55.32
C ASP A 71 -38.74 -17.13 -55.02
N THR A 72 -38.53 -18.12 -54.16
CA THR A 72 -37.18 -18.47 -53.67
C THR A 72 -37.07 -19.96 -53.35
N ALA A 73 -35.83 -20.44 -53.24
CA ALA A 73 -35.55 -21.80 -52.79
C ALA A 73 -35.15 -21.77 -51.31
N ILE A 74 -35.70 -22.70 -50.52
CA ILE A 74 -35.33 -22.85 -49.11
C ILE A 74 -34.70 -24.21 -48.83
N PRO A 75 -33.71 -24.29 -47.92
CA PRO A 75 -33.18 -25.56 -47.46
C PRO A 75 -34.19 -26.22 -46.50
N LEU A 76 -34.37 -27.52 -46.65
CA LEU A 76 -35.17 -28.35 -45.78
C LEU A 76 -34.29 -29.02 -44.71
N PRO A 77 -34.82 -29.29 -43.51
CA PRO A 77 -34.11 -30.00 -42.44
C PRO A 77 -34.00 -31.50 -42.74
N ALA A 78 -33.24 -31.82 -43.80
CA ALA A 78 -32.96 -33.17 -44.27
C ALA A 78 -31.55 -33.22 -44.89
N LEU A 79 -30.81 -34.29 -44.61
CA LEU A 79 -29.42 -34.47 -45.03
C LEU A 79 -29.19 -35.90 -45.50
N GLN A 80 -28.68 -36.07 -46.72
CA GLN A 80 -28.35 -37.40 -47.23
C GLN A 80 -27.20 -38.02 -46.42
N GLY A 81 -27.43 -39.22 -45.89
CA GLY A 81 -26.50 -39.91 -44.99
C GLY A 81 -26.99 -39.93 -43.55
N GLU A 82 -27.89 -39.01 -43.17
CA GLU A 82 -28.59 -39.01 -41.89
C GLU A 82 -30.05 -39.44 -42.08
N TRP A 83 -30.89 -38.56 -42.61
CA TRP A 83 -32.31 -38.82 -42.88
C TRP A 83 -32.78 -38.12 -44.16
N LEU A 84 -33.54 -38.84 -44.97
CA LEU A 84 -34.23 -38.32 -46.15
C LEU A 84 -35.73 -38.62 -46.04
N PRO A 85 -36.61 -37.65 -46.32
CA PRO A 85 -38.04 -37.89 -46.35
C PRO A 85 -38.44 -38.70 -47.60
N ASP A 86 -39.35 -39.65 -47.42
CA ASP A 86 -39.99 -40.43 -48.49
C ASP A 86 -40.99 -39.57 -49.28
N GLN A 87 -41.62 -38.59 -48.62
CA GLN A 87 -42.61 -37.71 -49.20
C GLN A 87 -42.40 -36.25 -48.75
N ILE A 88 -42.37 -35.33 -49.73
CA ILE A 88 -42.34 -33.88 -49.52
C ILE A 88 -43.58 -33.29 -50.17
N THR A 89 -44.43 -32.62 -49.39
CA THR A 89 -45.61 -31.91 -49.91
C THR A 89 -45.59 -30.44 -49.54
N ILE A 90 -45.96 -29.58 -50.49
CA ILE A 90 -46.23 -28.15 -50.28
C ILE A 90 -47.73 -27.93 -50.45
N ASP A 91 -48.40 -27.40 -49.43
CA ASP A 91 -49.85 -27.14 -49.42
C ASP A 91 -50.67 -28.35 -49.87
N LEU A 92 -50.34 -29.53 -49.30
CA LEU A 92 -50.95 -30.84 -49.56
C LEU A 92 -50.70 -31.42 -50.97
N LYS A 93 -49.94 -30.75 -51.83
CA LYS A 93 -49.54 -31.25 -53.15
C LYS A 93 -48.08 -31.73 -53.15
N PRO A 94 -47.71 -32.76 -53.95
CA PRO A 94 -46.31 -33.15 -54.10
C PRO A 94 -45.43 -31.95 -54.50
N ALA A 95 -44.30 -31.77 -53.81
CA ALA A 95 -43.42 -30.65 -54.08
C ALA A 95 -42.76 -30.77 -55.46
N THR A 96 -42.75 -29.67 -56.22
CA THR A 96 -42.03 -29.54 -57.49
C THR A 96 -40.79 -28.67 -57.31
N GLY A 97 -39.72 -28.91 -58.08
CA GLY A 97 -38.48 -28.12 -57.95
C GLY A 97 -37.63 -28.47 -56.72
N ILE A 98 -37.49 -29.76 -56.43
CA ILE A 98 -36.57 -30.26 -55.40
C ILE A 98 -35.16 -30.37 -56.00
N ARG A 99 -34.17 -29.78 -55.34
CA ARG A 99 -32.75 -29.87 -55.73
C ARG A 99 -31.91 -30.32 -54.55
N LYS A 100 -30.84 -31.05 -54.83
CA LYS A 100 -29.79 -31.34 -53.87
C LYS A 100 -28.57 -30.46 -54.12
N ASP A 101 -27.97 -29.91 -53.08
CA ASP A 101 -26.72 -29.15 -53.19
C ASP A 101 -25.47 -30.05 -53.07
N GLN A 102 -24.28 -29.47 -53.26
CA GLN A 102 -23.00 -30.18 -53.13
C GLN A 102 -22.74 -30.71 -51.71
N GLN A 103 -23.36 -30.10 -50.70
CA GLN A 103 -23.30 -30.48 -49.28
C GLN A 103 -24.37 -31.53 -48.92
N LYS A 104 -25.10 -32.03 -49.93
CA LYS A 104 -26.16 -33.04 -49.83
C LYS A 104 -27.41 -32.61 -49.04
N HIS A 105 -27.63 -31.31 -48.85
CA HIS A 105 -28.89 -30.79 -48.32
C HIS A 105 -29.97 -30.80 -49.40
N ILE A 106 -31.21 -30.89 -48.96
CA ILE A 106 -32.38 -30.82 -49.83
C ILE A 106 -32.92 -29.40 -49.85
N TRP A 107 -33.10 -28.84 -51.04
CA TRP A 107 -33.69 -27.54 -51.29
C TRP A 107 -35.02 -27.70 -52.01
N VAL A 108 -35.99 -26.86 -51.70
CA VAL A 108 -37.29 -26.85 -52.39
C VAL A 108 -37.66 -25.43 -52.82
N TYR A 109 -38.19 -25.32 -54.04
CA TYR A 109 -38.73 -24.07 -54.56
C TYR A 109 -40.08 -23.74 -53.90
N VAL A 110 -40.20 -22.51 -53.42
CA VAL A 110 -41.39 -21.97 -52.74
C VAL A 110 -41.76 -20.65 -53.42
N LYS A 111 -43.03 -20.54 -53.80
CA LYS A 111 -43.55 -19.29 -54.39
C LYS A 111 -43.70 -18.21 -53.33
N LYS A 112 -43.82 -16.96 -53.74
CA LYS A 112 -44.18 -15.84 -52.87
C LYS A 112 -45.51 -16.12 -52.16
N GLY A 113 -45.52 -16.06 -50.83
CA GLY A 113 -46.71 -16.31 -50.03
C GLY A 113 -46.45 -17.09 -48.73
N LYS A 114 -47.52 -17.60 -48.13
CA LYS A 114 -47.46 -18.48 -46.96
C LYS A 114 -47.71 -19.91 -47.41
N HIS A 115 -46.82 -20.82 -47.03
CA HIS A 115 -46.86 -22.21 -47.47
C HIS A 115 -46.65 -23.16 -46.28
N GLN A 116 -47.32 -24.31 -46.33
CA GLN A 116 -47.11 -25.39 -45.38
C GLN A 116 -46.35 -26.53 -46.08
N ILE A 117 -45.14 -26.81 -45.59
CA ILE A 117 -44.30 -27.89 -46.10
C ILE A 117 -44.32 -29.04 -45.12
N VAL A 118 -44.62 -30.24 -45.60
CA VAL A 118 -44.64 -31.46 -44.78
C VAL A 118 -43.65 -32.46 -45.34
N LEU A 119 -42.71 -32.86 -44.50
CA LEU A 119 -41.74 -33.92 -44.74
C LEU A 119 -42.20 -35.17 -43.99
N ARG A 120 -42.27 -36.31 -44.66
CA ARG A 120 -42.61 -37.61 -44.06
C ARG A 120 -41.63 -38.66 -44.52
N GLY A 121 -41.18 -39.50 -43.61
CA GLY A 121 -40.49 -40.74 -43.95
C GLY A 121 -40.24 -41.61 -42.73
N ALA A 122 -39.68 -42.81 -42.93
CA ALA A 122 -39.22 -43.63 -41.81
C ALA A 122 -37.98 -43.02 -41.13
N PRO A 123 -37.85 -43.09 -39.79
CA PRO A 123 -36.58 -42.77 -39.14
C PRO A 123 -35.52 -43.82 -39.55
N PRO A 124 -34.22 -43.46 -39.61
CA PRO A 124 -33.17 -44.40 -39.96
C PRO A 124 -33.10 -45.61 -39.02
N GLU A 125 -32.70 -46.77 -39.55
CA GLU A 125 -32.38 -47.99 -38.79
C GLU A 125 -31.05 -47.86 -38.00
N ARG A 126 -30.93 -46.80 -37.20
CA ARG A 126 -29.78 -46.52 -36.34
C ARG A 126 -30.30 -46.10 -34.96
N ASN A 127 -29.45 -46.24 -33.95
CA ASN A 127 -29.78 -45.78 -32.59
C ASN A 127 -29.74 -44.26 -32.46
N HIS A 128 -29.12 -43.54 -33.40
CA HIS A 128 -29.20 -42.09 -33.47
C HIS A 128 -29.00 -41.58 -34.89
N PHE A 129 -29.48 -40.36 -35.12
CA PHE A 129 -29.26 -39.57 -36.33
C PHE A 129 -29.47 -38.09 -36.00
N HIS A 130 -29.07 -37.18 -36.91
CA HIS A 130 -29.29 -35.75 -36.74
C HIS A 130 -29.86 -35.09 -37.99
N ILE A 131 -30.50 -33.94 -37.81
CA ILE A 131 -30.94 -33.09 -38.92
C ILE A 131 -30.33 -31.68 -38.76
N PRO A 132 -29.81 -31.08 -39.84
CA PRO A 132 -29.35 -29.71 -39.82
C PRO A 132 -30.54 -28.72 -39.83
N ILE A 133 -30.37 -27.58 -39.17
CA ILE A 133 -31.32 -26.47 -39.12
C ILE A 133 -30.64 -25.23 -39.72
N GLN A 134 -30.83 -25.02 -41.03
CA GLN A 134 -30.19 -23.92 -41.75
C GLN A 134 -30.96 -22.59 -41.62
N ILE A 135 -32.29 -22.65 -41.62
CA ILE A 135 -33.16 -21.50 -41.29
C ILE A 135 -33.80 -21.78 -39.94
N LYS A 136 -33.50 -20.94 -38.93
CA LYS A 136 -34.00 -21.15 -37.57
C LYS A 136 -35.49 -20.80 -37.49
N PRO A 137 -36.37 -21.73 -37.12
CA PRO A 137 -37.79 -21.43 -36.92
C PRO A 137 -37.99 -20.46 -35.76
N ARG A 138 -39.04 -19.61 -35.86
CA ARG A 138 -39.46 -18.73 -34.75
C ARG A 138 -40.09 -19.49 -33.59
N GLN A 139 -40.78 -20.60 -33.88
CA GLN A 139 -41.41 -21.47 -32.88
C GLN A 139 -41.17 -22.93 -33.24
N ILE A 140 -40.82 -23.75 -32.26
CA ILE A 140 -40.71 -25.21 -32.43
C ILE A 140 -41.60 -25.96 -31.42
N LYS A 141 -42.24 -27.03 -31.89
CA LYS A 141 -42.93 -28.01 -31.05
C LYS A 141 -42.44 -29.42 -31.37
N THR A 142 -42.03 -30.17 -30.36
CA THR A 142 -41.54 -31.54 -30.50
C THR A 142 -42.51 -32.53 -29.86
N ARG A 143 -42.73 -33.66 -30.53
CA ARG A 143 -43.43 -34.83 -29.99
C ARG A 143 -42.58 -36.06 -30.27
N ALA A 144 -42.06 -36.69 -29.23
CA ALA A 144 -41.21 -37.87 -29.36
C ALA A 144 -41.74 -39.03 -28.54
N THR A 145 -41.81 -40.21 -29.14
CA THR A 145 -42.15 -41.46 -28.47
C THR A 145 -41.10 -42.51 -28.83
N GLY A 146 -40.41 -43.08 -27.84
CA GLY A 146 -39.30 -44.02 -28.05
C GLY A 146 -37.97 -43.36 -28.46
N TRP A 147 -37.92 -42.03 -28.55
CA TRP A 147 -36.73 -41.25 -28.93
C TRP A 147 -36.54 -40.05 -27.98
N LEU A 148 -35.28 -39.75 -27.66
CA LEU A 148 -34.82 -38.55 -26.97
C LEU A 148 -34.34 -37.54 -28.03
N ILE A 149 -34.89 -36.31 -27.99
CA ILE A 149 -34.49 -35.22 -28.88
C ILE A 149 -33.52 -34.31 -28.12
N GLN A 150 -32.38 -33.98 -28.72
CA GLN A 150 -31.37 -33.07 -28.20
C GLN A 150 -31.16 -31.92 -29.19
N GLY A 151 -30.87 -30.73 -28.68
CA GLY A 151 -30.75 -29.51 -29.49
C GLY A 151 -32.04 -28.72 -29.64
N VAL A 152 -33.08 -29.07 -28.89
CA VAL A 152 -34.31 -28.27 -28.73
C VAL A 152 -34.49 -27.99 -27.24
N SER A 153 -34.64 -26.71 -26.88
CA SER A 153 -34.94 -26.26 -25.52
C SER A 153 -36.45 -26.31 -25.25
N ASP A 154 -36.85 -26.50 -24.00
CA ASP A 154 -38.27 -26.60 -23.60
C ASP A 154 -39.12 -25.37 -24.02
N ASP A 155 -38.49 -24.21 -24.12
CA ASP A 155 -39.14 -22.96 -24.51
C ASP A 155 -39.06 -22.63 -26.02
N GLY A 156 -38.70 -23.60 -26.86
CA GLY A 156 -38.76 -23.44 -28.31
C GLY A 156 -37.54 -22.78 -28.98
N GLN A 157 -36.37 -22.79 -28.32
CA GLN A 157 -35.09 -22.47 -28.98
C GLN A 157 -34.46 -23.73 -29.57
N ILE A 158 -33.74 -23.59 -30.68
CA ILE A 158 -33.21 -24.70 -31.47
C ILE A 158 -31.75 -24.45 -31.83
N SER A 159 -30.90 -25.47 -31.66
CA SER A 159 -29.51 -25.45 -32.12
C SER A 159 -29.43 -25.67 -33.63
N ASP A 160 -28.26 -25.38 -34.20
CA ASP A 160 -28.01 -25.53 -35.65
C ASP A 160 -28.13 -26.99 -36.13
N ASN A 161 -28.07 -27.96 -35.20
CA ASN A 161 -28.33 -29.37 -35.45
C ASN A 161 -29.21 -29.94 -34.35
N VAL A 162 -30.21 -30.74 -34.72
CA VAL A 162 -31.09 -31.47 -33.79
C VAL A 162 -30.77 -32.95 -33.88
N GLN A 163 -30.44 -33.55 -32.74
CA GLN A 163 -30.05 -34.96 -32.64
C GLN A 163 -31.19 -35.79 -32.05
N PHE A 164 -31.40 -36.98 -32.60
CA PHE A 164 -32.40 -37.94 -32.18
C PHE A 164 -31.69 -39.20 -31.70
N ASN A 165 -31.90 -39.60 -30.44
CA ASN A 165 -31.35 -40.81 -29.86
C ASN A 165 -32.47 -41.77 -29.45
N ARG A 166 -32.41 -43.05 -29.86
CA ARG A 166 -33.42 -44.05 -29.52
C ARG A 166 -33.31 -44.44 -28.04
N ILE A 167 -34.43 -44.51 -27.33
CA ILE A 167 -34.46 -44.81 -25.88
C ILE A 167 -34.21 -46.31 -25.64
N GLU A 168 -34.84 -47.18 -26.43
CA GLU A 168 -34.63 -48.63 -26.39
C GLU A 168 -33.71 -49.04 -27.55
N LYS A 169 -32.53 -49.58 -27.21
CA LYS A 169 -31.57 -50.07 -28.19
C LYS A 169 -32.06 -51.41 -28.73
N SER A 170 -32.61 -51.41 -29.95
CA SER A 170 -32.87 -52.66 -30.66
C SER A 170 -31.55 -53.28 -31.11
N LEU A 171 -31.36 -54.58 -30.85
CA LEU A 171 -30.24 -55.39 -31.34
C LEU A 171 -30.40 -55.63 -32.85
N VAL A 172 -30.23 -54.57 -33.66
CA VAL A 172 -30.21 -54.68 -35.12
C VAL A 172 -28.81 -55.12 -35.55
N LYS A 173 -28.75 -56.12 -36.46
CA LYS A 173 -27.53 -56.74 -37.01
C LYS A 173 -26.46 -55.70 -37.38
N LEU A 174 -25.24 -55.94 -36.90
CA LEU A 174 -24.04 -55.14 -37.17
C LEU A 174 -23.58 -55.34 -38.62
N ASP A 175 -24.03 -54.46 -39.52
CA ASP A 175 -23.31 -54.14 -40.76
C ASP A 175 -22.96 -52.64 -40.86
N LYS A 176 -23.17 -51.87 -39.79
CA LYS A 176 -22.84 -50.42 -39.73
C LYS A 176 -22.03 -50.09 -38.46
N PRO A 177 -21.04 -49.18 -38.56
CA PRO A 177 -20.13 -48.88 -37.47
C PRO A 177 -20.89 -48.36 -36.23
N LEU A 178 -20.50 -48.87 -35.07
CA LEU A 178 -21.05 -48.52 -33.76
C LEU A 178 -20.66 -47.07 -33.44
N SER A 179 -21.59 -46.12 -33.56
CA SER A 179 -21.32 -44.71 -33.26
C SER A 179 -21.49 -44.42 -31.76
N ILE A 180 -20.45 -43.85 -31.15
CA ILE A 180 -20.32 -43.58 -29.72
C ILE A 180 -21.01 -42.24 -29.40
N PRO A 181 -21.88 -42.14 -28.37
CA PRO A 181 -22.49 -40.87 -27.98
C PRO A 181 -21.43 -39.85 -27.58
N ALA A 182 -21.71 -38.57 -27.80
CA ALA A 182 -20.75 -37.53 -27.46
C ALA A 182 -20.51 -37.46 -25.94
N PHE A 183 -19.23 -37.37 -25.57
CA PHE A 183 -18.80 -37.22 -24.17
C PHE A 183 -17.83 -36.04 -24.07
N PHE A 184 -18.02 -35.22 -23.03
CA PHE A 184 -17.29 -33.97 -22.87
C PHE A 184 -16.53 -33.88 -21.55
N HIS A 185 -15.52 -33.02 -21.52
CA HIS A 185 -14.81 -32.59 -20.33
C HIS A 185 -15.00 -31.08 -20.20
N VAL A 186 -15.63 -30.66 -19.09
CA VAL A 186 -15.83 -29.26 -18.75
C VAL A 186 -14.76 -28.83 -17.75
N THR A 187 -13.98 -27.82 -18.07
CA THR A 187 -13.02 -27.20 -17.15
C THR A 187 -13.52 -25.83 -16.77
N ARG A 188 -13.65 -25.54 -15.46
CA ARG A 188 -14.01 -24.22 -14.94
C ARG A 188 -12.82 -23.65 -14.18
N ILE A 189 -12.34 -22.47 -14.59
CA ILE A 189 -11.30 -21.72 -13.88
C ILE A 189 -11.94 -20.49 -13.26
N LEU A 190 -11.97 -20.44 -11.93
CA LEU A 190 -12.51 -19.34 -11.15
C LEU A 190 -11.40 -18.34 -10.83
N TYR A 191 -11.48 -17.14 -11.38
CA TYR A 191 -10.55 -16.05 -11.11
C TYR A 191 -11.13 -15.13 -10.05
N ILE A 192 -10.59 -15.21 -8.83
CA ILE A 192 -11.01 -14.43 -7.66
C ILE A 192 -9.98 -13.32 -7.43
N SER A 193 -10.21 -12.18 -8.07
CA SER A 193 -9.30 -11.02 -8.05
C SER A 193 -10.05 -9.70 -7.78
N VAL A 194 -9.67 -8.60 -8.44
CA VAL A 194 -10.43 -7.35 -8.44
C VAL A 194 -11.74 -7.50 -9.21
N GLN A 195 -11.74 -8.26 -10.31
CA GLN A 195 -12.93 -8.58 -11.11
C GLN A 195 -13.11 -10.10 -11.17
N TRP A 196 -14.21 -10.57 -10.61
CA TRP A 196 -14.51 -11.99 -10.48
C TRP A 196 -15.12 -12.52 -11.77
N HIS A 197 -14.50 -13.54 -12.33
CA HIS A 197 -14.96 -14.15 -13.57
C HIS A 197 -14.61 -15.63 -13.61
N VAL A 198 -15.33 -16.37 -14.44
CA VAL A 198 -15.10 -17.79 -14.69
C VAL A 198 -14.80 -17.97 -16.16
N VAL A 199 -13.77 -18.75 -16.45
CA VAL A 199 -13.50 -19.24 -17.80
C VAL A 199 -13.93 -20.70 -17.84
N THR A 200 -14.90 -21.00 -18.70
CA THR A 200 -15.39 -22.37 -18.88
C THR A 200 -14.99 -22.88 -20.26
N THR A 201 -14.28 -24.00 -20.28
CA THR A 201 -13.82 -24.67 -21.49
C THR A 201 -14.46 -26.04 -21.59
N VAL A 202 -15.13 -26.31 -22.71
CA VAL A 202 -15.82 -27.58 -22.97
C VAL A 202 -15.10 -28.27 -24.10
N LYS A 203 -14.49 -29.41 -23.78
CA LYS A 203 -13.72 -30.21 -24.73
C LYS A 203 -14.44 -31.52 -25.01
N ARG A 204 -14.67 -31.84 -26.28
CA ARG A 204 -15.18 -33.14 -26.70
C ARG A 204 -14.06 -34.19 -26.66
N ILE A 205 -14.32 -35.31 -25.98
CA ILE A 205 -13.37 -36.43 -25.86
C ILE A 205 -13.59 -37.45 -27.00
N THR A 206 -14.83 -37.62 -27.45
CA THR A 206 -15.16 -38.53 -28.57
C THR A 206 -14.82 -37.92 -29.94
N PRO A 207 -14.67 -38.75 -31.00
CA PRO A 207 -14.40 -38.26 -32.35
C PRO A 207 -15.39 -37.17 -32.81
N SER A 208 -14.88 -36.10 -33.43
CA SER A 208 -15.64 -34.88 -33.80
C SER A 208 -16.28 -34.94 -35.19
N GLU A 209 -16.51 -36.13 -35.74
CA GLU A 209 -17.01 -36.34 -37.11
C GLU A 209 -18.43 -35.79 -37.32
N ASN A 210 -19.26 -35.80 -36.30
CA ASN A 210 -20.64 -35.31 -36.34
C ASN A 210 -20.83 -34.07 -35.46
N PRO A 211 -21.66 -33.10 -35.86
CA PRO A 211 -22.01 -31.98 -35.00
C PRO A 211 -22.78 -32.45 -33.76
N VAL A 212 -22.69 -31.69 -32.67
CA VAL A 212 -23.35 -32.04 -31.40
C VAL A 212 -23.77 -30.80 -30.62
N SER A 213 -24.85 -30.92 -29.85
CA SER A 213 -25.30 -29.91 -28.89
C SER A 213 -25.31 -30.45 -27.45
N VAL A 214 -24.90 -29.63 -26.49
CA VAL A 214 -24.88 -29.96 -25.06
C VAL A 214 -25.29 -28.73 -24.24
N SER A 215 -26.00 -28.96 -23.13
CA SER A 215 -26.44 -27.91 -22.20
C SER A 215 -25.66 -28.00 -20.90
N ILE A 216 -24.97 -26.91 -20.51
CA ILE A 216 -24.08 -26.88 -19.34
C ILE A 216 -24.59 -25.87 -18.32
N PRO A 217 -24.79 -26.26 -17.05
CA PRO A 217 -25.30 -25.36 -16.02
C PRO A 217 -24.26 -24.30 -15.62
N LEU A 218 -24.69 -23.06 -15.47
CA LEU A 218 -23.91 -21.97 -14.89
C LEU A 218 -23.85 -22.12 -13.35
N LEU A 219 -22.79 -21.61 -12.75
CA LEU A 219 -22.62 -21.56 -11.30
C LEU A 219 -23.61 -20.57 -10.66
N PRO A 220 -23.93 -20.74 -9.36
CA PRO A 220 -24.73 -19.75 -8.64
C PRO A 220 -24.08 -18.36 -8.66
N GLY A 221 -24.81 -17.36 -9.17
CA GLY A 221 -24.30 -15.98 -9.30
C GLY A 221 -23.40 -15.74 -10.53
N GLU A 222 -23.29 -16.71 -11.45
CA GLU A 222 -22.61 -16.55 -12.73
C GLU A 222 -23.52 -15.89 -13.77
N SER A 223 -22.98 -14.94 -14.54
CA SER A 223 -23.68 -14.21 -15.59
C SER A 223 -22.80 -14.06 -16.84
N MET A 224 -23.37 -14.21 -18.04
CA MET A 224 -22.59 -14.22 -19.28
C MET A 224 -22.12 -12.83 -19.70
N MET A 225 -20.85 -12.74 -20.10
CA MET A 225 -20.31 -11.58 -20.81
C MET A 225 -20.64 -11.71 -22.32
N THR A 226 -21.78 -11.14 -22.73
CA THR A 226 -22.21 -10.81 -24.12
C THR A 226 -22.11 -11.88 -25.23
N GLY A 227 -23.27 -12.22 -25.84
CA GLY A 227 -23.48 -12.46 -27.28
C GLY A 227 -23.10 -13.80 -27.93
N GLN A 228 -22.05 -14.50 -27.50
CA GLN A 228 -21.56 -15.67 -28.25
C GLN A 228 -22.29 -16.99 -27.93
N ILE A 229 -22.83 -17.12 -26.72
CA ILE A 229 -23.49 -18.34 -26.24
C ILE A 229 -24.84 -17.96 -25.65
N GLN A 230 -25.88 -18.66 -26.08
CA GLN A 230 -27.24 -18.44 -25.57
C GLN A 230 -27.40 -19.14 -24.22
N VAL A 231 -27.94 -18.40 -23.25
CA VAL A 231 -28.24 -18.91 -21.91
C VAL A 231 -29.73 -18.89 -21.68
N LYS A 232 -30.24 -20.01 -21.17
CA LYS A 232 -31.63 -20.16 -20.75
C LYS A 232 -31.73 -21.11 -19.57
N ASP A 233 -32.59 -20.81 -18.60
CA ASP A 233 -32.75 -21.57 -17.36
C ASP A 233 -31.44 -21.83 -16.60
N ASN A 234 -30.57 -20.82 -16.54
CA ASN A 234 -29.23 -20.90 -15.95
C ASN A 234 -28.33 -21.97 -16.59
N LYS A 235 -28.56 -22.31 -17.86
CA LYS A 235 -27.75 -23.26 -18.64
C LYS A 235 -27.29 -22.62 -19.94
N ALA A 236 -26.02 -22.80 -20.26
CA ALA A 236 -25.41 -22.43 -21.53
C ALA A 236 -25.67 -23.53 -22.58
N LEU A 237 -26.28 -23.15 -23.71
CA LEU A 237 -26.50 -24.06 -24.83
C LEU A 237 -25.30 -24.00 -25.79
N ILE A 238 -24.52 -25.08 -25.83
CA ILE A 238 -23.32 -25.20 -26.65
C ILE A 238 -23.63 -26.05 -27.88
N SER A 239 -23.27 -25.54 -29.07
CA SER A 239 -23.37 -26.25 -30.34
C SER A 239 -21.98 -26.32 -30.97
N MET A 240 -21.47 -27.53 -31.18
CA MET A 240 -20.18 -27.79 -31.83
C MET A 240 -20.40 -28.30 -33.26
N LYS A 241 -19.71 -27.71 -34.22
CA LYS A 241 -19.72 -28.13 -35.63
C LYS A 241 -18.85 -29.39 -35.83
N THR A 242 -18.96 -30.03 -37.00
CA THR A 242 -18.02 -31.10 -37.41
C THR A 242 -16.57 -30.60 -37.31
N ASN A 243 -15.67 -31.45 -36.83
CA ASN A 243 -14.27 -31.19 -36.55
C ASN A 243 -14.01 -30.15 -35.44
N GLN A 244 -15.04 -29.61 -34.78
CA GLN A 244 -14.88 -28.74 -33.63
C GLN A 244 -14.78 -29.57 -32.34
N THR A 245 -13.65 -29.43 -31.64
CA THR A 245 -13.35 -30.21 -30.43
C THR A 245 -13.46 -29.42 -29.14
N GLN A 246 -13.49 -28.08 -29.21
CA GLN A 246 -13.49 -27.20 -28.05
C GLN A 246 -14.37 -25.96 -28.27
N VAL A 247 -15.04 -25.53 -27.20
CA VAL A 247 -15.71 -24.23 -27.07
C VAL A 247 -15.30 -23.63 -25.74
N GLU A 248 -15.05 -22.33 -25.70
CA GLU A 248 -14.66 -21.61 -24.49
C GLU A 248 -15.45 -20.32 -24.38
N TRP A 249 -15.79 -19.95 -23.14
CA TRP A 249 -16.38 -18.64 -22.84
C TRP A 249 -15.95 -18.13 -21.48
N GLN A 250 -16.16 -16.83 -21.31
CA GLN A 250 -15.95 -16.11 -20.08
C GLN A 250 -17.28 -15.54 -19.55
N SER A 251 -17.46 -15.64 -18.25
CA SER A 251 -18.64 -15.16 -17.51
C SER A 251 -18.20 -14.39 -16.28
N VAL A 252 -19.02 -13.45 -15.82
CA VAL A 252 -18.80 -12.69 -14.58
C VAL A 252 -19.43 -13.45 -13.42
N LEU A 253 -18.70 -13.57 -12.32
CA LEU A 253 -19.17 -14.20 -11.10
C LEU A 253 -19.45 -13.13 -10.04
N GLU A 254 -20.64 -13.13 -9.47
CA GLU A 254 -20.99 -12.24 -8.36
C GLU A 254 -20.09 -12.51 -7.13
N PHE A 255 -19.67 -11.45 -6.44
CA PHE A 255 -18.91 -11.57 -5.20
C PHE A 255 -19.74 -12.30 -4.13
N ARG A 256 -19.20 -13.40 -3.59
CA ARG A 256 -19.79 -14.17 -2.48
C ARG A 256 -18.70 -14.64 -1.52
N GLN A 257 -18.98 -14.58 -0.23
CA GLN A 257 -18.05 -15.09 0.80
C GLN A 257 -17.94 -16.62 0.78
N ARG A 258 -18.99 -17.32 0.33
CA ARG A 258 -19.00 -18.77 0.15
C ARG A 258 -19.40 -19.10 -1.28
N ILE A 259 -18.54 -19.83 -1.99
CA ILE A 259 -18.81 -20.37 -3.32
C ILE A 259 -19.03 -21.87 -3.16
N HIS A 260 -20.24 -22.33 -3.49
CA HIS A 260 -20.58 -23.73 -3.50
C HIS A 260 -20.48 -24.28 -4.93
N LEU A 261 -19.60 -25.26 -5.15
CA LEU A 261 -19.47 -25.98 -6.41
C LEU A 261 -20.02 -27.39 -6.24
N GLU A 262 -20.96 -27.79 -7.08
CA GLU A 262 -21.57 -29.13 -7.06
C GLU A 262 -21.54 -29.73 -8.47
N ALA A 263 -21.11 -30.98 -8.60
CA ALA A 263 -21.05 -31.66 -9.87
C ALA A 263 -22.42 -32.23 -10.27
N PRO A 264 -22.94 -31.90 -11.48
CA PRO A 264 -24.27 -32.34 -11.90
C PRO A 264 -24.35 -33.86 -12.09
N LYS A 265 -25.51 -34.44 -11.77
CA LYS A 265 -25.79 -35.87 -12.02
C LYS A 265 -26.07 -36.13 -13.50
N THR A 266 -24.99 -36.33 -14.27
CA THR A 266 -25.03 -36.53 -15.73
C THR A 266 -24.02 -37.60 -16.18
N ASN A 267 -24.33 -38.28 -17.29
CA ASN A 267 -23.42 -39.23 -17.93
C ASN A 267 -22.84 -38.68 -19.24
N GLN A 268 -23.09 -37.40 -19.55
CA GLN A 268 -22.68 -36.78 -20.81
C GLN A 268 -21.34 -36.03 -20.68
N TRP A 269 -20.92 -35.65 -19.47
CA TRP A 269 -19.66 -34.95 -19.23
C TRP A 269 -19.13 -35.15 -17.81
N VAL A 270 -17.85 -34.79 -17.63
CA VAL A 270 -17.18 -34.68 -16.32
C VAL A 270 -16.60 -33.28 -16.15
N GLU A 271 -16.42 -32.85 -14.90
CA GLU A 271 -15.92 -31.51 -14.59
C GLU A 271 -14.49 -31.51 -14.00
N THR A 272 -13.80 -30.38 -14.15
CA THR A 272 -12.59 -30.04 -13.42
C THR A 272 -12.69 -28.60 -12.98
N TRP A 273 -12.50 -28.36 -11.69
CA TRP A 273 -12.57 -27.04 -11.10
C TRP A 273 -11.17 -26.58 -10.71
N ILE A 274 -10.82 -25.36 -11.07
CA ILE A 274 -9.53 -24.74 -10.77
C ILE A 274 -9.81 -23.38 -10.14
N LEU A 275 -9.22 -23.11 -8.98
CA LEU A 275 -9.33 -21.81 -8.33
C LEU A 275 -8.03 -21.00 -8.50
N ASP A 276 -8.14 -19.74 -8.92
CA ASP A 276 -7.05 -18.77 -8.97
C ASP A 276 -7.45 -17.54 -8.13
N ALA A 277 -7.01 -17.50 -6.87
CA ALA A 277 -7.36 -16.45 -5.92
C ALA A 277 -6.17 -15.50 -5.63
N ASP A 278 -6.45 -14.20 -5.55
CA ASP A 278 -5.47 -13.17 -5.19
C ASP A 278 -5.06 -13.27 -3.71
N THR A 279 -3.80 -12.91 -3.44
CA THR A 279 -3.14 -12.88 -2.12
C THR A 279 -3.81 -12.00 -1.07
N LYS A 280 -4.76 -11.14 -1.47
CA LYS A 280 -5.51 -10.26 -0.56
C LYS A 280 -6.59 -11.00 0.23
N GLN A 281 -6.94 -12.23 -0.16
CA GLN A 281 -7.96 -13.02 0.48
C GLN A 281 -7.38 -14.31 1.07
N HIS A 282 -7.90 -14.69 2.23
CA HIS A 282 -7.65 -16.00 2.79
C HIS A 282 -8.76 -16.95 2.33
N VAL A 283 -8.35 -18.11 1.80
CA VAL A 283 -9.23 -19.11 1.22
C VAL A 283 -9.15 -20.39 2.03
N SER A 284 -10.30 -20.92 2.45
CA SER A 284 -10.40 -22.24 3.08
C SER A 284 -11.39 -23.11 2.32
N PHE A 285 -11.13 -24.41 2.29
CA PHE A 285 -11.90 -25.40 1.51
C PHE A 285 -12.52 -26.44 2.41
N GLU A 286 -13.78 -26.81 2.14
CA GLU A 286 -14.48 -27.94 2.75
C GLU A 286 -15.06 -28.84 1.63
N GLY A 287 -15.14 -30.15 1.87
CA GLY A 287 -15.64 -31.12 0.88
C GLY A 287 -14.57 -32.07 0.35
N ILE A 288 -14.60 -32.38 -0.94
CA ILE A 288 -13.64 -33.31 -1.58
C ILE A 288 -12.19 -32.78 -1.57
N PRO A 289 -11.18 -33.67 -1.46
CA PRO A 289 -9.79 -33.25 -1.36
C PRO A 289 -9.27 -32.61 -2.65
N VAL A 290 -8.36 -31.64 -2.48
CA VAL A 290 -7.61 -31.00 -3.57
C VAL A 290 -6.63 -32.01 -4.17
N ILE A 291 -6.62 -32.16 -5.49
CA ILE A 291 -5.72 -33.09 -6.20
C ILE A 291 -4.35 -32.44 -6.44
N HIS A 292 -4.35 -31.14 -6.77
CA HIS A 292 -3.14 -30.34 -6.94
C HIS A 292 -3.33 -28.97 -6.29
N HIS A 293 -2.39 -28.57 -5.43
CA HIS A 293 -2.39 -27.24 -4.82
C HIS A 293 -1.69 -26.19 -5.68
N GLN A 294 -0.73 -26.61 -6.52
CA GLN A 294 0.06 -25.72 -7.37
C GLN A 294 0.04 -26.21 -8.82
N ASP A 295 0.10 -25.27 -9.75
CA ASP A 295 0.32 -25.58 -11.16
C ASP A 295 1.79 -25.87 -11.46
N ARG A 296 2.11 -26.22 -12.73
CA ARG A 296 3.49 -26.50 -13.16
C ARG A 296 4.44 -25.30 -13.03
N GLN A 297 3.93 -24.09 -12.89
CA GLN A 297 4.70 -22.86 -12.70
C GLN A 297 4.86 -22.49 -11.21
N GLY A 298 4.35 -23.32 -10.29
CA GLY A 298 4.41 -23.08 -8.86
C GLY A 298 3.34 -22.10 -8.35
N LYS A 299 2.37 -21.69 -9.17
CA LYS A 299 1.28 -20.81 -8.75
C LYS A 299 0.25 -21.61 -7.96
N HIS A 300 -0.20 -21.07 -6.81
CA HIS A 300 -1.24 -21.71 -6.00
C HIS A 300 -2.58 -21.74 -6.75
N ARG A 301 -2.92 -22.91 -7.29
CA ARG A 301 -4.11 -23.18 -8.10
C ARG A 301 -4.75 -24.51 -7.70
N PRO A 302 -5.48 -24.54 -6.58
CA PRO A 302 -6.21 -25.72 -6.12
C PRO A 302 -7.09 -26.28 -7.24
N THR A 303 -6.95 -27.58 -7.50
CA THR A 303 -7.66 -28.28 -8.56
C THR A 303 -8.45 -29.46 -8.02
N TRP A 304 -9.71 -29.60 -8.45
CA TRP A 304 -10.62 -30.70 -8.10
C TRP A 304 -11.15 -31.41 -9.34
N ARG A 305 -11.43 -32.71 -9.21
CA ARG A 305 -12.10 -33.55 -10.21
C ARG A 305 -13.24 -34.31 -9.53
N PRO A 306 -14.42 -33.69 -9.40
CA PRO A 306 -15.54 -34.28 -8.69
C PRO A 306 -16.19 -35.43 -9.47
N TRP A 307 -16.66 -36.43 -8.75
CA TRP A 307 -17.68 -37.37 -9.23
C TRP A 307 -19.07 -36.73 -9.23
N PRO A 308 -20.04 -37.27 -9.99
CA PRO A 308 -21.41 -36.76 -9.96
C PRO A 308 -21.93 -36.68 -8.52
N THR A 309 -22.57 -35.57 -8.15
CA THR A 309 -23.08 -35.23 -6.79
C THR A 309 -22.05 -34.85 -5.73
N GLU A 310 -20.74 -34.89 -6.04
CA GLU A 310 -19.73 -34.35 -5.12
C GLU A 310 -19.70 -32.82 -5.16
N SER A 311 -19.31 -32.22 -4.03
CA SER A 311 -19.27 -30.77 -3.87
C SER A 311 -18.02 -30.27 -3.12
N VAL A 312 -17.71 -29.00 -3.36
CA VAL A 312 -16.67 -28.23 -2.67
C VAL A 312 -17.26 -26.90 -2.23
N ASP A 313 -17.05 -26.56 -0.96
CA ASP A 313 -17.32 -25.24 -0.42
C ASP A 313 -16.01 -24.45 -0.31
N ILE A 314 -15.98 -23.30 -0.99
CA ILE A 314 -14.85 -22.37 -0.97
C ILE A 314 -15.25 -21.15 -0.14
N ASN A 315 -14.65 -21.02 1.04
CA ASN A 315 -14.87 -19.89 1.94
C ASN A 315 -13.77 -18.83 1.72
N LEU A 316 -14.20 -17.60 1.47
CA LEU A 316 -13.37 -16.45 1.13
C LEU A 316 -13.49 -15.41 2.23
N THR A 317 -12.38 -15.15 2.91
CA THR A 317 -12.30 -14.16 3.99
C THR A 317 -11.29 -13.07 3.62
N ARG A 318 -11.69 -11.81 3.79
CA ARG A 318 -10.76 -10.69 3.61
C ARG A 318 -9.84 -10.65 4.83
N LEU A 319 -8.53 -10.60 4.59
CA LEU A 319 -7.56 -10.39 5.68
C LEU A 319 -7.87 -9.06 6.38
N SER A 320 -8.10 -9.10 7.69
CA SER A 320 -8.29 -7.90 8.49
C SER A 320 -6.96 -7.22 8.74
N ALA A 321 -6.95 -5.89 8.67
CA ALA A 321 -5.79 -5.12 9.09
C ALA A 321 -5.68 -5.20 10.62
N ILE A 322 -4.48 -5.51 11.11
CA ILE A 322 -4.16 -5.38 12.53
C ILE A 322 -3.79 -3.90 12.76
N ASN A 323 -4.29 -3.30 13.84
CA ASN A 323 -3.94 -1.93 14.19
C ASN A 323 -2.44 -1.85 14.53
N GLY A 324 -1.65 -1.30 13.60
CA GLY A 324 -0.25 -0.94 13.79
C GLY A 324 -0.08 0.56 13.97
N LYS A 325 1.05 0.99 14.54
CA LYS A 325 1.41 2.41 14.59
C LYS A 325 1.81 2.88 13.19
N ASN A 326 1.05 3.80 12.61
CA ASN A 326 1.30 4.33 11.26
C ASN A 326 2.34 5.46 11.22
N LEU A 327 2.68 6.02 12.39
CA LEU A 327 3.70 7.05 12.60
C LEU A 327 4.68 6.54 13.65
N THR A 328 5.97 6.82 13.47
CA THR A 328 7.02 6.59 14.45
C THR A 328 7.93 7.81 14.48
N ILE A 329 8.29 8.27 15.68
CA ILE A 329 9.21 9.38 15.88
C ILE A 329 10.56 8.81 16.32
N ASP A 330 11.52 8.82 15.40
CA ASP A 330 12.83 8.19 15.57
C ASP A 330 13.83 9.05 16.35
N GLN A 331 13.62 10.37 16.34
CA GLN A 331 14.46 11.33 17.04
C GLN A 331 13.67 12.60 17.31
N VAL A 332 13.84 13.14 18.52
CA VAL A 332 13.37 14.49 18.85
C VAL A 332 14.50 15.28 19.47
N ARG A 333 14.74 16.48 18.96
CA ARG A 333 15.70 17.42 19.55
C ARG A 333 15.04 18.77 19.77
N MET A 334 15.10 19.25 21.01
CA MET A 334 14.68 20.59 21.38
C MET A 334 15.89 21.41 21.78
N ASP A 335 16.11 22.53 21.10
CA ASP A 335 17.16 23.49 21.43
C ASP A 335 16.50 24.79 21.94
N MET A 336 16.85 25.20 23.16
CA MET A 336 16.34 26.41 23.79
C MET A 336 17.46 27.44 23.96
N TYR A 337 17.17 28.67 23.54
CA TYR A 337 18.04 29.84 23.64
C TYR A 337 17.34 30.91 24.50
N PRO A 338 17.68 31.02 25.80
CA PRO A 338 17.06 32.01 26.67
C PRO A 338 17.47 33.44 26.29
N GLY A 339 16.51 34.28 25.93
CA GLY A 339 16.68 35.72 25.77
C GLY A 339 16.08 36.54 26.91
N ALA A 340 16.33 37.85 26.91
CA ALA A 340 15.87 38.77 27.97
C ALA A 340 14.37 39.08 27.95
N ARG A 341 13.70 38.86 26.81
CA ARG A 341 12.25 39.13 26.62
C ARG A 341 11.44 37.88 26.28
N PHE A 342 12.06 36.98 25.55
CA PHE A 342 11.48 35.71 25.12
C PHE A 342 12.61 34.70 25.01
N HIS A 343 12.26 33.43 25.11
CA HIS A 343 13.17 32.32 24.83
C HIS A 343 12.87 31.79 23.44
N GLN A 344 13.88 31.68 22.59
CA GLN A 344 13.72 31.06 21.29
C GLN A 344 13.85 29.55 21.44
N ILE A 345 12.90 28.80 20.92
CA ILE A 345 12.89 27.34 20.97
C ILE A 345 12.77 26.79 19.56
N ASN A 346 13.68 25.86 19.23
CA ASN A 346 13.68 25.11 18.00
C ASN A 346 13.42 23.64 18.34
N LEU A 347 12.32 23.08 17.85
CA LEU A 347 12.03 21.65 17.92
C LEU A 347 12.28 21.04 16.56
N SER A 348 13.11 20.00 16.52
CA SER A 348 13.37 19.20 15.34
C SER A 348 12.99 17.74 15.60
N MET A 349 12.28 17.12 14.66
CA MET A 349 11.82 15.74 14.78
C MET A 349 12.10 14.99 13.48
N LYS A 350 12.53 13.75 13.61
CA LYS A 350 12.65 12.81 12.48
C LYS A 350 11.56 11.76 12.61
N THR A 351 10.72 11.64 11.59
CA THR A 351 9.56 10.74 11.64
C THR A 351 9.50 9.79 10.46
N ARG A 352 8.88 8.64 10.67
CA ARG A 352 8.55 7.64 9.65
C ARG A 352 7.06 7.40 9.64
N VAL A 353 6.47 7.49 8.46
CA VAL A 353 5.02 7.42 8.25
C VAL A 353 4.71 6.36 7.21
N SER A 354 3.88 5.38 7.55
CA SER A 354 3.46 4.31 6.64
C SER A 354 2.18 4.66 5.88
N MET A 355 1.33 5.53 6.46
CA MET A 355 0.08 5.99 5.87
C MET A 355 -0.10 7.47 6.19
N GLY A 356 -0.46 8.25 5.16
CA GLY A 356 -0.62 9.70 5.29
C GLY A 356 -1.66 10.05 6.36
N GLN A 357 -1.32 10.99 7.23
CA GLN A 357 -2.15 11.41 8.35
C GLN A 357 -1.74 12.81 8.85
N THR A 358 -2.64 13.47 9.60
CA THR A 358 -2.30 14.71 10.29
C THR A 358 -1.85 14.39 11.72
N HIS A 359 -0.62 14.75 12.06
CA HIS A 359 -0.06 14.58 13.39
C HIS A 359 -0.22 15.87 14.22
N THR A 360 -0.85 15.77 15.39
CA THR A 360 -1.14 16.93 16.24
C THR A 360 -0.14 17.06 17.37
N LEU A 361 0.52 18.23 17.45
CA LEU A 361 1.48 18.57 18.49
C LEU A 361 0.92 19.70 19.36
N LYS A 362 0.97 19.56 20.70
CA LYS A 362 0.53 20.64 21.61
C LYS A 362 1.73 21.38 22.17
N LEU A 363 1.76 22.67 21.86
CA LEU A 363 2.75 23.61 22.35
C LEU A 363 2.36 24.17 23.73
N PRO A 364 3.35 24.68 24.48
CA PRO A 364 3.11 25.33 25.76
C PRO A 364 2.24 26.57 25.62
N ILE A 365 1.64 26.98 26.74
CA ILE A 365 0.84 28.20 26.81
C ILE A 365 1.72 29.40 26.46
N HIS A 366 1.16 30.35 25.70
CA HIS A 366 1.85 31.56 25.22
C HIS A 366 3.01 31.30 24.24
N ALA A 367 3.02 30.16 23.54
CA ALA A 367 3.94 29.90 22.44
C ALA A 367 3.57 30.73 21.19
N MET A 368 4.47 31.60 20.75
CA MET A 368 4.33 32.36 19.50
C MET A 368 5.10 31.66 18.38
N VAL A 369 4.40 30.86 17.58
CA VAL A 369 4.99 30.08 16.48
C VAL A 369 5.43 31.00 15.35
N GLN A 370 6.70 30.89 14.95
CA GLN A 370 7.30 31.70 13.89
C GLN A 370 7.31 30.97 12.56
N SER A 371 7.70 29.71 12.57
CA SER A 371 7.83 28.92 11.35
C SER A 371 7.62 27.44 11.64
N ILE A 372 6.91 26.78 10.73
CA ILE A 372 6.77 25.33 10.67
C ILE A 372 7.34 24.90 9.32
N ARG A 373 8.27 23.94 9.31
CA ARG A 373 8.84 23.37 8.10
C ARG A 373 8.74 21.85 8.13
N ILE A 374 8.38 21.27 7.00
CA ILE A 374 8.43 19.82 6.75
C ILE A 374 9.28 19.63 5.50
N ASP A 375 10.35 18.84 5.60
CA ASP A 375 11.29 18.56 4.50
C ASP A 375 11.79 19.84 3.81
N ASN A 376 12.21 20.82 4.61
CA ASN A 376 12.61 22.18 4.19
C ASN A 376 11.52 23.04 3.51
N THR A 377 10.28 22.54 3.41
CA THR A 377 9.14 23.29 2.87
C THR A 377 8.40 24.00 4.00
N SER A 378 8.21 25.32 3.88
CA SER A 378 7.51 26.12 4.89
C SER A 378 6.00 25.92 4.78
N LEU A 379 5.36 25.65 5.91
CA LEU A 379 3.91 25.59 6.03
C LEU A 379 3.35 26.89 6.63
N PRO A 380 2.11 27.28 6.29
CA PRO A 380 1.44 28.38 6.95
C PRO A 380 1.22 28.04 8.42
N VAL A 381 1.49 29.01 9.30
CA VAL A 381 1.28 28.85 10.74
C VAL A 381 -0.21 28.91 11.03
N SER A 382 -0.80 27.76 11.36
CA SER A 382 -2.17 27.66 11.87
C SER A 382 -2.15 26.97 13.23
N THR A 383 -2.46 27.73 14.27
CA THR A 383 -2.52 27.25 15.66
C THR A 383 -3.94 27.38 16.18
N GLN A 384 -4.54 26.29 16.64
CA GLN A 384 -5.83 26.28 17.32
C GLN A 384 -5.65 25.71 18.72
N ASN A 385 -6.03 26.44 19.78
CA ASN A 385 -5.91 26.00 21.17
C ASN A 385 -4.50 25.47 21.56
N ASN A 386 -3.43 26.18 21.17
CA ASN A 386 -2.03 25.77 21.35
C ASN A 386 -1.65 24.43 20.69
N ALA A 387 -2.48 23.92 19.76
CA ALA A 387 -2.17 22.74 18.96
C ALA A 387 -1.82 23.12 17.52
N ILE A 388 -0.86 22.38 16.94
CA ILE A 388 -0.45 22.44 15.54
C ILE A 388 -0.77 21.10 14.89
N GLY A 389 -1.49 21.12 13.78
CA GLY A 389 -1.66 19.96 12.91
C GLY A 389 -0.56 19.93 11.84
N LEU A 390 0.22 18.85 11.79
CA LEU A 390 1.28 18.62 10.82
C LEU A 390 0.78 17.60 9.79
N PRO A 391 0.47 17.98 8.55
CA PRO A 391 0.13 17.02 7.51
C PRO A 391 1.38 16.23 7.12
N LEU A 392 1.36 14.90 7.28
CA LEU A 392 2.47 14.02 6.94
C LEU A 392 2.02 13.00 5.89
N ASP A 393 2.76 12.93 4.78
CA ASP A 393 2.56 11.93 3.73
C ASP A 393 3.25 10.60 4.10
N PRO A 394 3.03 9.49 3.36
CA PRO A 394 3.81 8.28 3.55
C PRO A 394 5.29 8.50 3.20
N GLY A 395 6.21 8.26 4.14
CA GLY A 395 7.63 8.50 3.91
C GLY A 395 8.44 8.75 5.19
N ARG A 396 9.65 9.29 5.01
CA ARG A 396 10.46 9.85 6.10
C ARG A 396 10.39 11.35 6.02
N HIS A 397 10.14 12.00 7.16
CA HIS A 397 10.01 13.44 7.22
C HIS A 397 10.92 14.05 8.29
N ASP A 398 11.55 15.16 7.93
CA ASP A 398 12.29 16.03 8.85
C ASP A 398 11.43 17.26 9.14
N ILE A 399 11.01 17.41 10.40
CA ILE A 399 10.10 18.47 10.85
C ILE A 399 10.90 19.46 11.70
N GLU A 400 10.78 20.75 11.40
CA GLU A 400 11.38 21.85 12.18
C GLU A 400 10.31 22.87 12.58
N ILE A 401 10.16 23.12 13.88
CA ILE A 401 9.20 24.08 14.43
C ILE A 401 9.98 25.08 15.27
N LYS A 402 9.80 26.38 14.98
CA LYS A 402 10.41 27.47 15.74
C LYS A 402 9.34 28.33 16.38
N TRP A 403 9.48 28.59 17.66
CA TRP A 403 8.60 29.50 18.38
C TRP A 403 9.36 30.32 19.41
N HIS A 404 8.75 31.44 19.78
CA HIS A 404 9.16 32.22 20.93
C HIS A 404 8.27 31.88 22.12
N GLN A 405 8.89 31.56 23.24
CA GLN A 405 8.23 31.37 24.52
C GLN A 405 8.36 32.66 25.34
N LEU A 406 7.24 33.19 25.80
CA LEU A 406 7.23 34.28 26.77
C LEU A 406 7.46 33.70 28.16
N ASP A 407 8.61 34.03 28.76
CA ASP A 407 8.95 33.73 30.14
C ASP A 407 9.88 34.85 30.67
N THR A 408 9.70 35.23 31.93
CA THR A 408 10.37 36.36 32.59
C THR A 408 11.11 35.94 33.86
N THR A 409 11.32 34.64 34.06
CA THR A 409 11.99 34.13 35.25
C THR A 409 13.48 34.51 35.29
N PHE A 410 13.83 35.27 36.33
CA PHE A 410 15.21 35.62 36.66
C PHE A 410 15.68 34.65 37.75
N CYS A 411 16.69 33.82 37.46
CA CYS A 411 17.38 32.88 38.36
C CYS A 411 16.92 31.41 38.37
N PHE A 412 15.76 31.10 37.81
CA PHE A 412 15.29 29.71 37.67
C PHE A 412 14.70 29.53 36.28
N LEU A 413 15.27 28.64 35.47
CA LEU A 413 14.75 28.33 34.16
C LEU A 413 14.29 26.88 34.13
N LYS A 414 13.00 26.68 33.87
CA LYS A 414 12.41 25.37 33.60
C LYS A 414 12.03 25.30 32.14
N LEU A 415 12.38 24.19 31.48
CA LEU A 415 11.96 24.02 30.10
C LEU A 415 10.45 23.80 30.00
N PRO A 416 9.80 24.38 28.98
CA PRO A 416 8.35 24.33 28.86
C PRO A 416 7.85 22.93 28.50
N GLU A 417 6.61 22.67 28.88
CA GLU A 417 5.93 21.42 28.55
C GLU A 417 5.54 21.38 27.06
N VAL A 418 6.03 20.39 26.33
CA VAL A 418 5.66 20.13 24.94
C VAL A 418 5.11 18.72 24.83
N HIS A 419 3.88 18.57 24.35
CA HIS A 419 3.30 17.28 24.04
C HIS A 419 3.47 16.97 22.56
N ILE A 420 4.20 15.90 22.26
CA ILE A 420 4.45 15.46 20.89
C ILE A 420 3.29 14.62 20.36
N GLY A 421 2.32 14.24 21.19
CA GLY A 421 1.12 13.49 20.76
C GLY A 421 1.29 11.97 20.75
N MET A 422 2.51 11.46 20.95
CA MET A 422 2.82 10.04 21.00
C MET A 422 4.20 9.77 21.62
N GLU A 423 4.47 8.50 21.93
CA GLU A 423 5.80 8.03 22.34
C GLU A 423 6.86 8.32 21.28
N ALA A 424 8.03 8.80 21.71
CA ALA A 424 9.17 9.07 20.85
C ALA A 424 10.45 8.43 21.40
N VAL A 425 11.38 8.12 20.50
CA VAL A 425 12.71 7.62 20.87
C VAL A 425 13.79 8.66 20.58
N ASN A 426 14.94 8.54 21.25
CA ASN A 426 16.08 9.46 21.14
C ASN A 426 15.70 10.93 21.37
N ALA A 427 15.13 11.22 22.54
CA ALA A 427 14.79 12.58 22.94
C ALA A 427 16.03 13.29 23.51
N THR A 428 16.47 14.35 22.83
CA THR A 428 17.56 15.23 23.28
C THR A 428 17.02 16.62 23.55
N VAL A 429 17.41 17.19 24.68
CA VAL A 429 17.03 18.54 25.06
C VAL A 429 18.28 19.33 25.39
N ASN A 430 18.46 20.44 24.69
CA ASN A 430 19.64 21.28 24.77
C ASN A 430 19.26 22.68 25.22
N LEU A 431 20.05 23.23 26.14
CA LEU A 431 19.88 24.58 26.66
C LEU A 431 21.17 25.37 26.42
N HIS A 432 21.05 26.45 25.67
CA HIS A 432 22.14 27.35 25.30
C HIS A 432 22.11 28.60 26.17
N LEU A 433 22.84 28.59 27.27
CA LEU A 433 22.85 29.70 28.22
C LEU A 433 23.69 30.89 27.71
N PRO A 434 23.27 32.13 28.02
CA PRO A 434 24.07 33.29 27.71
C PRO A 434 25.37 33.28 28.54
N GLY A 435 26.47 33.72 27.94
CA GLY A 435 27.81 33.63 28.53
C GLY A 435 28.04 34.49 29.78
N ASN A 436 27.04 35.22 30.27
CA ASN A 436 27.09 36.05 31.47
C ASN A 436 26.34 35.42 32.67
N THR A 437 26.25 34.10 32.71
CA THR A 437 25.51 33.36 33.73
C THR A 437 26.45 32.51 34.59
N TRP A 438 26.11 32.43 35.88
CA TRP A 438 26.74 31.55 36.85
C TRP A 438 25.75 30.44 37.21
N ILE A 439 25.98 29.24 36.69
CA ILE A 439 25.11 28.09 36.90
C ILE A 439 25.38 27.51 38.30
N LEU A 440 24.34 27.39 39.11
CA LEU A 440 24.45 26.84 40.47
C LEU A 440 24.01 25.38 40.52
N TRP A 441 22.92 25.05 39.84
CA TRP A 441 22.33 23.72 39.92
C TRP A 441 21.67 23.33 38.60
N THR A 442 21.72 22.05 38.26
CA THR A 442 21.06 21.46 37.10
C THR A 442 20.32 20.20 37.52
N ASN A 443 19.13 19.99 36.99
CA ASN A 443 18.37 18.77 37.21
C ASN A 443 17.56 18.44 35.96
N GLY A 444 17.41 17.16 35.67
CA GLY A 444 16.56 16.68 34.59
C GLY A 444 16.52 15.16 34.55
N PRO A 445 15.56 14.59 33.82
CA PRO A 445 15.46 13.15 33.62
C PRO A 445 16.57 12.63 32.70
N GLY A 446 16.90 11.34 32.84
CA GLY A 446 17.83 10.63 31.96
C GLY A 446 19.30 11.00 32.17
N MET A 447 20.07 11.00 31.08
CA MET A 447 21.48 11.36 31.09
C MET A 447 21.63 12.87 30.93
N GLY A 448 22.12 13.56 31.96
CA GLY A 448 22.22 15.02 31.95
C GLY A 448 23.48 15.57 32.62
N PRO A 449 23.63 16.91 32.63
CA PRO A 449 24.69 17.61 33.34
C PRO A 449 24.58 17.47 34.86
N VAL A 450 25.76 17.39 35.49
CA VAL A 450 25.94 17.44 36.94
C VAL A 450 26.93 18.56 37.29
N VAL A 451 26.56 19.37 38.28
CA VAL A 451 27.41 20.43 38.84
C VAL A 451 28.29 19.84 39.96
N LEU A 452 29.52 19.44 39.62
CA LEU A 452 30.42 18.75 40.56
C LEU A 452 31.00 19.68 41.65
N PHE A 453 30.95 21.00 41.45
CA PHE A 453 31.52 21.98 42.39
C PHE A 453 31.06 21.80 43.84
N TRP A 454 29.80 21.45 44.07
CA TRP A 454 29.27 21.25 45.41
C TRP A 454 29.92 20.09 46.17
N SER A 455 30.31 19.02 45.46
CA SER A 455 31.07 17.91 46.06
C SER A 455 32.48 18.35 46.47
N TYR A 456 33.13 19.19 45.66
CA TYR A 456 34.42 19.80 46.01
C TYR A 456 34.30 20.74 47.20
N LEU A 457 33.20 21.49 47.32
CA LEU A 457 32.97 22.37 48.46
C LEU A 457 32.83 21.59 49.77
N ILE A 458 32.14 20.44 49.76
CA ILE A 458 32.06 19.53 50.92
C ILE A 458 33.46 19.01 51.29
N LEU A 459 34.23 18.52 50.32
CA LEU A 459 35.61 18.05 50.56
C LEU A 459 36.49 19.18 51.11
N LEU A 460 36.37 20.38 50.55
CA LEU A 460 37.08 21.56 50.98
C LEU A 460 36.73 21.93 52.42
N ALA A 461 35.45 21.85 52.81
CA ALA A 461 35.02 22.07 54.19
C ALA A 461 35.73 21.07 55.13
N ILE A 462 35.70 19.77 54.81
CA ILE A 462 36.35 18.73 55.62
C ILE A 462 37.85 19.02 55.78
N VAL A 463 38.56 19.31 54.68
CA VAL A 463 40.00 19.62 54.72
C VAL A 463 40.28 20.89 55.52
N SER A 464 39.47 21.94 55.36
CA SER A 464 39.64 23.22 56.04
C SER A 464 39.45 23.12 57.55
N PHE A 465 38.43 22.38 58.00
CA PHE A 465 38.21 22.13 59.42
C PHE A 465 39.27 21.16 59.99
N GLY A 466 39.70 20.17 59.21
CA GLY A 466 40.82 19.29 59.57
C GLY A 466 42.11 20.08 59.81
N LEU A 467 42.53 20.93 58.87
CA LEU A 467 43.73 21.77 59.00
C LEU A 467 43.66 22.73 60.18
N ALA A 468 42.48 23.29 60.47
CA ALA A 468 42.30 24.14 61.64
C ALA A 468 42.43 23.37 62.96
N HIS A 469 42.00 22.10 63.01
CA HIS A 469 42.11 21.27 64.20
C HIS A 469 43.56 20.91 64.55
N LEU A 470 44.46 20.84 63.55
CA LEU A 470 45.89 20.63 63.80
C LEU A 470 46.53 21.77 64.62
N GLY A 471 45.96 22.97 64.61
CA GLY A 471 46.48 24.12 65.38
C GLY A 471 47.85 24.64 64.92
N TRP A 472 48.34 24.18 63.76
CA TRP A 472 49.66 24.52 63.23
C TRP A 472 49.73 25.92 62.63
N THR A 473 48.60 26.53 62.32
CA THR A 473 48.55 27.83 61.63
C THR A 473 47.64 28.79 62.38
N PRO A 474 47.83 30.11 62.26
CA PRO A 474 46.98 31.10 62.94
C PRO A 474 45.56 31.17 62.35
N LEU A 475 45.27 30.43 61.27
CA LEU A 475 43.99 30.45 60.59
C LEU A 475 42.93 29.59 61.29
N LYS A 476 41.75 30.17 61.52
CA LYS A 476 40.56 29.44 61.99
C LYS A 476 39.95 28.61 60.85
N GLY A 477 39.13 27.59 61.18
CA GLY A 477 38.50 26.71 60.18
C GLY A 477 37.72 27.45 59.09
N TRP A 478 36.97 28.51 59.46
CA TRP A 478 36.28 29.34 58.48
C TRP A 478 37.22 30.15 57.59
N GLN A 479 38.40 30.57 58.09
CA GLN A 479 39.39 31.30 57.31
C GLN A 479 40.09 30.39 56.31
N TRP A 480 40.39 29.14 56.70
CA TRP A 480 40.85 28.10 55.78
C TRP A 480 39.82 27.80 54.71
N PHE A 481 38.56 27.67 55.10
CA PHE A 481 37.46 27.42 54.17
C PHE A 481 37.30 28.57 53.17
N LEU A 482 37.29 29.81 53.67
CA LEU A 482 37.11 31.00 52.83
C LEU A 482 38.32 31.22 51.92
N LEU A 483 39.55 31.05 52.41
CA LEU A 483 40.77 31.07 51.57
C LEU A 483 40.69 30.00 50.48
N GLY A 484 40.36 28.76 50.86
CA GLY A 484 40.21 27.65 49.94
C GLY A 484 39.13 27.89 48.88
N LEU A 485 38.02 28.54 49.25
CA LEU A 485 36.92 28.86 48.34
C LEU A 485 37.40 29.75 47.18
N GLY A 486 38.21 30.78 47.45
CA GLY A 486 38.76 31.59 46.35
C GLY A 486 39.90 30.91 45.60
N LEU A 487 40.65 30.01 46.25
CA LEU A 487 41.66 29.18 45.57
C LEU A 487 41.02 28.10 44.66
N THR A 488 39.71 27.85 44.73
CA THR A 488 39.03 26.96 43.75
C THR A 488 39.06 27.48 42.31
N GLN A 489 39.39 28.76 42.11
CA GLN A 489 39.50 29.37 40.78
C GLN A 489 40.80 29.02 40.05
N ILE A 490 41.76 28.41 40.75
CA ILE A 490 43.06 27.98 40.22
C ILE A 490 43.20 26.45 40.30
N HIS A 491 44.26 25.90 39.70
CA HIS A 491 44.45 24.45 39.69
C HIS A 491 44.71 23.92 41.11
N VAL A 492 44.25 22.70 41.43
CA VAL A 492 44.35 22.13 42.78
C VAL A 492 45.82 22.06 43.26
N LEU A 493 46.76 21.76 42.37
CA LEU A 493 48.19 21.73 42.70
C LEU A 493 48.72 23.12 43.10
N GLU A 494 48.23 24.17 42.45
CA GLU A 494 48.61 25.56 42.77
C GLU A 494 48.03 25.97 44.12
N ALA A 495 46.78 25.60 44.40
CA ALA A 495 46.17 25.80 45.71
C ALA A 495 46.96 25.08 46.83
N LEU A 496 47.45 23.87 46.59
CA LEU A 496 48.29 23.14 47.55
C LEU A 496 49.63 23.83 47.84
N VAL A 497 50.23 24.55 46.88
CA VAL A 497 51.44 25.35 47.12
C VAL A 497 51.16 26.48 48.11
N VAL A 498 49.99 27.11 48.01
CA VAL A 498 49.54 28.17 48.95
C VAL A 498 49.24 27.58 50.32
N VAL A 499 48.60 26.41 50.41
CA VAL A 499 48.39 25.71 51.70
C VAL A 499 49.74 25.33 52.33
N GLY A 500 50.64 24.75 51.52
CA GLY A 500 51.99 24.35 51.93
C GLY A 500 52.86 25.51 52.40
N TRP A 501 52.63 26.72 51.86
CA TRP A 501 53.29 27.93 52.32
C TRP A 501 53.04 28.21 53.81
N PHE A 502 51.84 28.00 54.32
CA PHE A 502 51.60 28.16 55.77
C PHE A 502 52.26 27.05 56.60
N LEU A 503 52.20 25.81 56.12
CA LEU A 503 52.74 24.65 56.82
C LEU A 503 54.28 24.68 56.90
N ILE A 504 54.95 25.12 55.84
CA ILE A 504 56.42 25.16 55.80
C ILE A 504 57.01 26.23 56.71
N PHE A 505 56.33 27.37 56.88
CA PHE A 505 56.71 28.41 57.83
C PHE A 505 56.50 27.96 59.28
N TYR A 506 55.43 27.23 59.56
CA TYR A 506 55.23 26.60 60.87
C TYR A 506 56.31 25.55 61.18
N TYR A 507 56.60 24.66 60.22
CA TYR A 507 57.66 23.66 60.34
C TYR A 507 59.02 24.31 60.59
N ARG A 508 59.29 25.47 59.96
CA ARG A 508 60.49 26.27 60.26
C ARG A 508 60.52 26.77 61.70
N LYS A 509 59.40 27.23 62.25
CA LYS A 509 59.34 27.72 63.64
C LYS A 509 59.64 26.60 64.65
N GLN A 510 59.13 25.39 64.42
CA GLN A 510 59.34 24.26 65.32
C GLN A 510 60.75 23.65 65.23
N HIS A 511 61.38 23.68 64.05
CA HIS A 511 62.69 23.06 63.83
C HIS A 511 63.77 24.09 63.46
N PRO A 512 64.33 24.79 64.47
CA PRO A 512 65.46 25.70 64.26
C PRO A 512 66.71 24.91 63.86
N MET A 513 67.15 25.05 62.60
CA MET A 513 68.39 24.43 62.12
C MET A 513 69.58 25.33 62.44
N THR A 514 70.35 24.98 63.46
CA THR A 514 71.51 25.78 63.92
C THR A 514 72.86 25.22 63.45
N GLN A 515 72.92 23.96 62.99
CA GLN A 515 74.17 23.20 62.84
C GLN A 515 74.96 23.47 61.55
N TYR A 516 74.30 23.67 60.40
CA TYR A 516 74.96 23.93 59.10
C TYR A 516 74.53 25.26 58.48
N ARG A 517 75.47 26.22 58.35
CA ARG A 517 75.19 27.59 57.88
C ARG A 517 74.69 27.66 56.44
N TRP A 518 75.29 26.89 55.53
CA TRP A 518 74.89 26.89 54.12
C TRP A 518 73.48 26.32 53.91
N LEU A 519 73.17 25.19 54.57
CA LEU A 519 71.84 24.56 54.53
C LEU A 519 70.77 25.48 55.12
N PHE A 520 71.09 26.21 56.20
CA PHE A 520 70.21 27.24 56.76
C PHE A 520 69.93 28.36 55.74
N ASN A 521 70.96 28.90 55.10
CA ASN A 521 70.79 29.98 54.12
C ASN A 521 70.01 29.52 52.87
N PHE A 522 70.26 28.30 52.38
CA PHE A 522 69.51 27.74 51.24
C PHE A 522 68.03 27.55 51.59
N ARG A 523 67.72 27.08 52.80
CA ARG A 523 66.35 27.00 53.31
C ARG A 523 65.69 28.38 53.40
N GLN A 524 66.38 29.41 53.87
CA GLN A 524 65.84 30.78 53.93
C GLN A 524 65.55 31.35 52.53
N LEU A 525 66.46 31.15 51.57
CA LEU A 525 66.24 31.53 50.16
C LEU A 525 65.05 30.77 49.56
N GLY A 526 64.94 29.46 49.84
CA GLY A 526 63.80 28.65 49.43
C GLY A 526 62.47 29.16 49.98
N LEU A 527 62.42 29.60 51.25
CA LEU A 527 61.22 30.19 51.86
C LEU A 527 60.84 31.53 51.23
N ILE A 528 61.81 32.37 50.88
CA ILE A 528 61.57 33.63 50.16
C ILE A 528 61.00 33.34 48.77
N LEU A 529 61.60 32.41 48.03
CA LEU A 529 61.12 31.99 46.72
C LEU A 529 59.69 31.42 46.80
N TRP A 530 59.43 30.53 47.77
CA TRP A 530 58.10 29.95 47.98
C TRP A 530 57.06 31.02 48.31
N THR A 531 57.43 32.04 49.09
CA THR A 531 56.57 33.18 49.39
C THR A 531 56.22 33.97 48.14
N GLY A 532 57.21 34.24 47.27
CA GLY A 532 56.97 34.90 45.98
C GLY A 532 56.01 34.11 45.09
N VAL A 533 56.20 32.79 44.99
CA VAL A 533 55.31 31.90 44.24
C VAL A 533 53.90 31.89 44.85
N ALA A 534 53.76 31.77 46.17
CA ALA A 534 52.46 31.76 46.83
C ALA A 534 51.69 33.08 46.63
N LEU A 535 52.37 34.23 46.76
CA LEU A 535 51.76 35.54 46.50
C LEU A 535 51.33 35.70 45.03
N TYR A 536 52.16 35.22 44.10
CA TYR A 536 51.82 35.20 42.68
C TYR A 536 50.57 34.34 42.40
N LEU A 537 50.48 33.15 42.98
CA LEU A 537 49.32 32.26 42.82
C LEU A 537 48.04 32.86 43.44
N ILE A 538 48.14 33.53 44.59
CA ILE A 538 47.02 34.27 45.19
C ILE A 538 46.56 35.39 44.25
N TYR A 539 47.50 36.14 43.66
CA TYR A 539 47.18 37.18 42.67
C TYR A 539 46.46 36.57 41.45
N MET A 540 46.97 35.45 40.91
CA MET A 540 46.35 34.73 39.81
C MET A 540 44.94 34.23 40.15
N ALA A 541 44.69 33.81 41.40
CA ALA A 541 43.37 33.43 41.88
C ALA A 541 42.40 34.61 41.92
N ILE A 542 42.85 35.78 42.40
CA ILE A 542 42.05 37.02 42.39
C ILE A 542 41.72 37.43 40.96
N GLN A 543 42.71 37.45 40.07
CA GLN A 543 42.54 37.80 38.65
C GLN A 543 41.53 36.86 37.97
N SER A 544 41.72 35.55 38.15
CA SER A 544 40.85 34.52 37.57
C SER A 544 39.43 34.59 38.11
N GLY A 545 39.24 34.88 39.40
CA GLY A 545 37.92 34.99 40.01
C GLY A 545 37.17 36.29 39.67
N LEU A 546 37.84 37.42 39.47
CA LEU A 546 37.18 38.68 39.10
C LEU A 546 36.91 38.81 37.60
N LEU A 547 37.88 38.42 36.77
CA LEU A 547 37.83 38.60 35.32
C LEU A 547 37.40 37.33 34.57
N GLY A 548 37.60 36.16 35.17
CA GLY A 548 37.26 34.86 34.58
C GLY A 548 35.80 34.45 34.78
N ILE A 549 35.51 33.21 34.36
CA ILE A 549 34.21 32.57 34.47
C ILE A 549 34.29 31.51 35.56
N PRO A 550 33.34 31.45 36.51
CA PRO A 550 33.37 30.49 37.60
C PRO A 550 33.37 29.05 37.08
N GLN A 551 34.40 28.29 37.46
CA GLN A 551 34.50 26.88 37.08
C GLN A 551 33.62 26.01 37.99
N MET A 552 32.36 25.85 37.62
CA MET A 552 31.40 25.01 38.34
C MET A 552 31.57 23.50 38.08
N GLN A 553 32.63 23.12 37.35
CA GLN A 553 32.99 21.72 37.05
C GLN A 553 31.81 20.93 36.47
N ILE A 554 31.05 21.56 35.57
CA ILE A 554 29.90 20.97 34.91
C ILE A 554 30.39 19.87 33.97
N LYS A 555 29.91 18.65 34.17
CA LYS A 555 30.21 17.48 33.33
C LYS A 555 28.93 16.67 33.09
N GLY A 556 28.97 15.77 32.12
CA GLY A 556 27.86 14.89 31.76
C GLY A 556 27.30 15.22 30.39
N ASN A 557 27.14 14.19 29.55
CA ASN A 557 26.53 14.27 28.22
C ASN A 557 27.03 15.44 27.33
N GLY A 558 28.34 15.71 27.31
CA GLY A 558 28.93 16.81 26.53
C GLY A 558 28.61 18.23 27.03
N SER A 559 28.01 18.35 28.22
CA SER A 559 27.62 19.64 28.79
C SER A 559 28.81 20.47 29.25
N THR A 560 28.68 21.78 29.10
CA THR A 560 29.64 22.82 29.49
C THR A 560 28.90 23.98 30.19
N TRP A 561 29.62 25.02 30.59
CA TRP A 561 29.04 26.20 31.23
C TRP A 561 28.13 27.06 30.31
N LYS A 562 28.17 26.85 28.99
CA LYS A 562 27.30 27.53 28.00
C LYS A 562 26.23 26.63 27.41
N PHE A 563 26.44 25.32 27.47
CA PHE A 563 25.64 24.35 26.74
C PHE A 563 25.32 23.19 27.68
N LEU A 564 24.05 22.97 27.95
CA LEU A 564 23.59 21.88 28.80
C LEU A 564 22.75 20.93 27.97
N SER A 565 23.03 19.62 28.03
CA SER A 565 22.36 18.62 27.20
C SER A 565 21.84 17.46 28.03
N TRP A 566 20.54 17.17 27.89
CA TRP A 566 19.87 16.02 28.48
C TRP A 566 19.43 15.06 27.38
N TYR A 567 19.62 13.76 27.62
CA TYR A 567 19.22 12.70 26.70
C TYR A 567 18.39 11.63 27.42
N VAL A 568 17.30 11.23 26.78
CA VAL A 568 16.41 10.15 27.20
C VAL A 568 16.13 9.24 26.01
N ASP A 569 16.33 7.93 26.18
CA ASP A 569 16.12 6.95 25.11
C ASP A 569 14.65 6.84 24.68
N ARG A 570 13.72 6.83 25.66
CA ARG A 570 12.28 6.76 25.41
C ARG A 570 11.54 7.82 26.21
N THR A 571 10.69 8.55 25.53
CA THR A 571 9.76 9.47 26.16
C THR A 571 8.33 9.10 25.76
N ASN A 572 7.39 9.38 26.65
CA ASN A 572 5.98 9.17 26.38
C ASN A 572 5.45 10.31 25.50
N ASP A 573 4.23 10.77 25.76
CA ASP A 573 3.62 11.88 25.03
C ASP A 573 4.31 13.23 25.23
N THR A 574 5.02 13.43 26.36
CA THR A 574 5.66 14.70 26.70
C THR A 574 7.17 14.66 26.55
N LEU A 575 7.77 15.80 26.19
CA LEU A 575 9.22 15.96 26.26
C LEU A 575 9.71 16.13 27.69
N PRO A 576 10.95 15.71 27.99
CA PRO A 576 11.54 15.90 29.30
C PRO A 576 11.69 17.39 29.63
N GLN A 577 11.38 17.75 30.88
CA GLN A 577 11.40 19.13 31.39
C GLN A 577 12.55 19.33 32.39
N PRO A 578 13.81 19.41 31.94
CA PRO A 578 14.91 19.76 32.83
C PRO A 578 14.78 21.21 33.32
N TRP A 579 15.46 21.51 34.42
CA TRP A 579 15.52 22.85 34.99
C TRP A 579 16.93 23.19 35.47
N VAL A 580 17.20 24.48 35.51
CA VAL A 580 18.51 25.05 35.87
C VAL A 580 18.31 26.24 36.79
N VAL A 581 19.09 26.27 37.87
CA VAL A 581 19.24 27.44 38.74
C VAL A 581 20.53 28.15 38.35
N PHE A 582 20.43 29.44 38.04
CA PHE A 582 21.58 30.26 37.67
C PHE A 582 21.45 31.65 38.27
N LEU A 583 22.56 32.38 38.35
CA LEU A 583 22.59 33.78 38.75
C LEU A 583 23.32 34.60 37.68
N PRO A 584 23.06 35.91 37.59
CA PRO A 584 23.89 36.79 36.78
C PRO A 584 25.35 36.78 37.23
N LEU A 585 26.30 36.83 36.28
CA LEU A 585 27.74 36.75 36.57
C LEU A 585 28.25 37.88 37.49
N TYR A 586 27.59 39.04 37.53
CA TYR A 586 27.98 40.11 38.44
C TYR A 586 27.84 39.70 39.91
N VAL A 587 26.91 38.82 40.27
CA VAL A 587 26.73 38.33 41.65
C VAL A 587 27.99 37.57 42.09
N PHE A 588 28.53 36.72 41.21
CA PHE A 588 29.80 36.03 41.44
C PHE A 588 30.96 37.01 41.57
N ARG A 589 31.04 38.02 40.70
CA ARG A 589 32.11 39.04 40.76
C ARG A 589 32.07 39.86 42.05
N ILE A 590 30.88 40.22 42.54
CA ILE A 590 30.71 40.89 43.83
C ILE A 590 31.18 39.98 44.97
N ALA A 591 30.80 38.70 44.96
CA ALA A 591 31.26 37.73 45.95
C ALA A 591 32.80 37.58 45.96
N MET A 592 33.42 37.49 44.77
CA MET A 592 34.88 37.44 44.64
C MET A 592 35.58 38.75 45.04
N LEU A 593 34.95 39.91 44.81
CA LEU A 593 35.47 41.20 45.26
C LEU A 593 35.47 41.28 46.79
N ILE A 594 34.37 40.89 47.44
CA ILE A 594 34.27 40.82 48.91
C ILE A 594 35.33 39.88 49.46
N TRP A 595 35.53 38.72 48.81
CA TRP A 595 36.57 37.77 49.16
C TRP A 595 37.99 38.36 49.04
N ALA A 596 38.28 39.06 47.93
CA ALA A 596 39.59 39.67 47.70
C ALA A 596 39.90 40.77 48.72
N LEU A 597 38.91 41.60 49.09
CA LEU A 597 39.05 42.61 50.14
C LEU A 597 39.36 41.97 51.50
N TRP A 598 38.63 40.91 51.86
CA TRP A 598 38.90 40.14 53.08
C TRP A 598 40.30 39.52 53.06
N LEU A 599 40.72 38.97 51.92
CA LEU A 599 42.02 38.34 51.76
C LEU A 599 43.13 39.38 51.91
N ALA A 600 43.01 40.56 51.30
CA ALA A 600 44.00 41.64 51.41
C ALA A 600 44.20 42.08 52.88
N GLN A 601 43.11 42.23 53.64
CA GLN A 601 43.17 42.54 55.08
C GLN A 601 43.82 41.41 55.88
N SER A 602 43.49 40.15 55.57
CA SER A 602 44.01 38.97 56.27
C SER A 602 45.49 38.70 55.96
N LEU A 603 45.92 38.95 54.72
CA LEU A 603 47.29 38.76 54.25
C LEU A 603 48.29 39.60 55.05
N ILE A 604 47.92 40.83 55.45
CA ILE A 604 48.76 41.69 56.29
C ILE A 604 49.05 41.02 57.64
N GLN A 605 48.05 40.37 58.25
CA GLN A 605 48.22 39.65 59.51
C GLN A 605 49.07 38.38 59.32
N TRP A 606 48.84 37.65 58.23
CA TRP A 606 49.58 36.43 57.93
C TRP A 606 51.05 36.70 57.61
N ILE A 607 51.36 37.75 56.84
CA ILE A 607 52.74 38.15 56.54
C ILE A 607 53.47 38.56 57.83
N ARG A 608 52.81 39.25 58.77
CA ARG A 608 53.41 39.55 60.09
C ARG A 608 53.75 38.27 60.85
N TRP A 609 52.84 37.29 60.88
CA TRP A 609 53.08 36.00 61.51
C TRP A 609 54.18 35.19 60.80
N MET A 610 54.22 35.22 59.47
CA MET A 610 55.29 34.58 58.70
C MET A 610 56.63 35.27 58.94
N TRP A 611 56.65 36.59 59.08
CA TRP A 611 57.85 37.34 59.42
C TRP A 611 58.38 36.98 60.81
N THR A 612 57.50 36.83 61.82
CA THR A 612 57.94 36.37 63.16
C THR A 612 58.45 34.94 63.11
N CYS A 613 57.82 34.06 62.34
CA CYS A 613 58.38 32.72 62.09
C CYS A 613 59.71 32.82 61.33
N PHE A 614 59.86 33.78 60.41
CA PHE A 614 61.04 33.94 59.56
C PHE A 614 62.26 34.52 60.29
N SER A 615 62.04 35.38 61.28
CA SER A 615 63.11 36.05 62.03
C SER A 615 63.53 35.29 63.30
N ASP A 616 62.77 34.27 63.70
CA ASP A 616 63.03 33.48 64.91
C ASP A 616 64.41 32.79 64.88
N ASN A 617 65.30 33.09 65.82
CA ASN A 617 66.68 32.58 65.95
C ASN A 617 67.76 32.99 64.90
N ASP A 618 67.44 33.84 63.91
CA ASP A 618 68.35 34.61 63.01
C ASP A 618 67.73 34.78 61.60
N ILE A 619 68.06 35.87 60.90
CA ILE A 619 67.57 36.17 59.54
C ILE A 619 68.51 35.62 58.45
N SER A 620 69.84 35.75 58.63
CA SER A 620 70.84 35.17 57.72
C SER A 620 72.15 34.91 58.47
N LYS A 621 72.93 33.91 58.04
CA LYS A 621 74.27 33.61 58.59
C LYS A 621 75.41 33.95 57.61
N TRP A 622 75.13 34.75 56.58
CA TRP A 622 76.17 35.29 55.70
C TRP A 622 77.02 36.30 56.49
N GLY A 623 78.33 36.08 56.59
CA GLY A 623 79.26 37.05 57.17
C GLY A 623 79.46 37.02 58.70
N ARG A 624 78.81 36.14 59.48
CA ARG A 624 79.17 35.97 60.90
C ARG A 624 80.44 35.13 61.05
N THR A 625 81.59 35.79 61.19
CA THR A 625 82.81 35.17 61.70
C THR A 625 82.56 34.62 63.11
N LYS A 626 83.10 33.43 63.41
CA LYS A 626 83.06 32.87 64.77
C LYS A 626 83.67 33.91 65.72
N LYS A 627 82.96 34.26 66.80
CA LYS A 627 83.64 34.44 68.08
C LYS A 627 83.66 33.08 68.75
#